data_AF-A0A8B9WKN2-F1
#
_entry.id   AF-A0A8B9WKN2-F1
#
_cell.length_a   1.000
_cell.length_b   1.000
_cell.length_c   1.000
_cell.angle_alpha   90.00
_cell.angle_beta   90.00
_cell.angle_gamma   90.00
#
_symmetry.space_group_name_H-M   'P 1'
#
loop_
_entity.id
_entity.type
_entity.pdbx_description
1 polymer ?
#
loop_
_entity_poly.entity_id
_entity_poly.type
_entity_poly.pdbx_seq_one_letter_code
_entity_poly.pdbx_strand_id
1 'polypeptide(L)'
;MCSFLDLYFCCAIEDQDNELITLEIVHRYVELLDKYFGSVCESDTIFNFEKAYFVLDEFLLGGEVQEIPKNVLKATEQADLLAVSLE
;
A
#
# COMPACT_ATOMS: atom_id res chain seq x y z
N MET A 1 -2.15 -18.64 -14.68
CA MET A 1 -2.36 -17.93 -15.97
C MET A 1 -3.33 -16.80 -15.71
N CYS A 2 -2.83 -15.68 -15.18
CA CYS A 2 -3.43 -14.35 -15.22
C CYS A 2 -2.24 -13.40 -15.07
N SER A 3 -1.86 -12.77 -16.16
CA SER A 3 -0.89 -11.68 -16.16
C SER A 3 -1.35 -10.70 -17.21
N PHE A 4 -2.11 -9.69 -16.78
CA PHE A 4 -2.24 -8.43 -17.49
C PHE A 4 -2.46 -7.32 -16.45
N LEU A 5 -1.38 -6.95 -15.77
CA LEU A 5 -1.40 -5.85 -14.82
C LEU A 5 -1.48 -4.51 -15.59
N ASP A 6 -2.71 -4.07 -15.87
CA ASP A 6 -3.05 -2.75 -16.42
C ASP A 6 -3.32 -1.71 -15.30
N LEU A 7 -2.71 -1.89 -14.11
CA LEU A 7 -2.93 -1.00 -12.97
C LEU A 7 -2.01 0.22 -13.04
N TYR A 8 -2.60 1.40 -13.12
CA TYR A 8 -1.88 2.68 -13.08
C TYR A 8 -2.00 3.31 -11.71
N PHE A 9 -0.85 3.61 -11.10
CA PHE A 9 -0.76 4.41 -9.88
C PHE A 9 -0.52 5.87 -10.27
N CYS A 10 -1.32 6.77 -9.72
CA CYS A 10 -1.21 8.21 -9.94
C CYS A 10 -1.03 8.90 -8.59
N CYS A 11 0.02 9.71 -8.47
CA CYS A 11 0.27 10.57 -7.32
C CYS A 11 0.30 12.02 -7.80
N ALA A 12 -0.48 12.87 -7.14
CA ALA A 12 -0.39 14.31 -7.30
C ALA A 12 0.55 14.85 -6.20
N ILE A 13 1.51 15.66 -6.61
CA ILE A 13 2.53 16.24 -5.74
C ILE A 13 2.65 17.74 -6.01
N GLU A 14 3.30 18.48 -5.12
CA GLU A 14 3.54 19.92 -5.30
C GLU A 14 4.68 20.15 -6.30
N ASP A 15 4.73 21.32 -6.94
CA ASP A 15 5.76 21.64 -7.94
C ASP A 15 7.19 21.66 -7.36
N GLN A 16 7.33 21.78 -6.04
CA GLN A 16 8.61 21.71 -5.33
C GLN A 16 9.03 20.30 -4.92
N ASP A 17 8.13 19.32 -5.01
CA ASP A 17 8.41 17.94 -4.60
C ASP A 17 9.26 17.22 -5.64
N ASN A 18 10.05 16.26 -5.16
CA ASN A 18 10.93 15.49 -6.04
C ASN A 18 10.18 14.30 -6.64
N GLU A 19 10.01 14.32 -7.96
CA GLU A 19 9.25 13.30 -8.69
C GLU A 19 9.86 11.91 -8.57
N LEU A 20 11.19 11.80 -8.42
CA LEU A 20 11.87 10.51 -8.23
C LEU A 20 11.57 9.92 -6.85
N ILE A 21 11.45 10.77 -5.83
CA ILE A 21 11.06 10.32 -4.48
C ILE A 21 9.62 9.83 -4.51
N THR A 22 8.72 10.55 -5.17
CA THR A 22 7.32 10.12 -5.35
C THR A 22 7.24 8.78 -6.08
N LEU A 23 8.03 8.59 -7.13
CA LEU A 23 8.08 7.32 -7.86
C LEU A 23 8.57 6.17 -6.96
N GLU A 24 9.57 6.42 -6.11
CA GLU A 24 10.06 5.44 -5.14
C GLU A 24 9.01 5.12 -4.06
N ILE A 25 8.21 6.10 -3.63
CA ILE A 25 7.08 5.91 -2.72
C ILE A 25 6.04 4.98 -3.35
N VAL A 26 5.65 5.24 -4.60
CA VAL A 26 4.72 4.37 -5.34
C VAL A 26 5.28 2.96 -5.46
N HIS A 27 6.54 2.82 -5.85
CA HIS A 27 7.18 1.51 -5.97
C HIS A 27 7.19 0.77 -4.63
N ARG A 28 7.51 1.46 -3.53
CA ARG A 28 7.52 0.87 -2.20
C ARG A 28 6.14 0.43 -1.75
N TYR A 29 5.09 1.20 -2.06
CA TYR A 29 3.72 0.81 -1.78
C TYR A 29 3.31 -0.46 -2.54
N VAL A 30 3.69 -0.59 -3.82
CA VAL A 30 3.44 -1.82 -4.59
C VAL A 30 4.18 -3.02 -3.98
N GLU A 31 5.43 -2.86 -3.56
CA GLU A 31 6.16 -3.94 -2.85
C GLU A 31 5.52 -4.32 -1.52
N LEU A 32 4.93 -3.36 -0.80
CA LEU A 32 4.21 -3.61 0.44
C LEU A 32 2.94 -4.42 0.19
N LEU A 33 2.16 -4.05 -0.82
CA LEU A 33 0.98 -4.80 -1.22
C LEU A 33 1.35 -6.23 -1.64
N ASP A 34 2.42 -6.40 -2.43
CA ASP A 34 2.86 -7.74 -2.85
C ASP A 34 3.26 -8.63 -1.67
N LYS A 35 3.95 -8.06 -0.67
CA LYS A 35 4.33 -8.77 0.56
C LYS A 35 3.12 -9.08 1.45
N TYR A 36 2.17 -8.15 1.56
CA TYR A 36 0.98 -8.32 2.39
C TYR A 36 0.02 -9.37 1.81
N PHE A 37 -0.22 -9.36 0.49
CA PHE A 37 -1.12 -10.32 -0.16
C PHE A 37 -0.45 -11.67 -0.51
N GLY A 38 0.88 -11.76 -0.46
CA GLY A 38 1.60 -13.01 -0.68
C GLY A 38 1.62 -13.45 -2.16
N SER A 39 2.04 -12.54 -3.06
CA SER A 39 1.90 -12.58 -4.53
C SER A 39 0.60 -11.93 -5.00
N VAL A 40 0.64 -10.61 -5.17
CA VAL A 40 -0.57 -9.83 -5.49
C VAL A 40 -0.97 -10.01 -6.97
N CYS A 41 -2.25 -10.28 -7.22
CA CYS A 41 -2.86 -10.11 -8.55
C CYS A 41 -3.66 -8.80 -8.57
N GLU A 42 -3.83 -8.15 -9.74
CA GLU A 42 -4.66 -6.93 -9.86
C GLU A 42 -6.06 -7.09 -9.24
N SER A 43 -6.63 -8.29 -9.38
CA SER A 43 -7.93 -8.66 -8.88
C SER A 43 -7.96 -8.62 -7.35
N ASP A 44 -6.87 -9.01 -6.68
CA ASP A 44 -6.82 -9.01 -5.21
C ASP A 44 -6.85 -7.58 -4.64
N THR A 45 -6.16 -6.64 -5.30
CA THR A 45 -6.21 -5.22 -4.92
C THR A 45 -7.59 -4.61 -5.17
N ILE A 46 -8.28 -4.99 -6.25
CA ILE A 46 -9.63 -4.50 -6.56
C ILE A 46 -10.68 -5.05 -5.58
N PHE A 47 -10.62 -6.35 -5.27
CA PHE A 47 -11.60 -6.99 -4.38
C PHE A 47 -11.35 -6.69 -2.89
N ASN A 48 -10.10 -6.41 -2.50
CA ASN A 48 -9.72 -6.09 -1.12
C ASN A 48 -9.23 -4.64 -1.00
N PHE A 49 -9.93 -3.69 -1.64
CA PHE A 49 -9.52 -2.28 -1.65
C PHE A 49 -9.41 -1.70 -0.24
N GLU A 50 -10.27 -2.10 0.70
CA GLU A 50 -10.23 -1.66 2.10
C GLU A 50 -8.89 -2.00 2.78
N LYS A 51 -8.36 -3.21 2.53
CA LYS A 51 -7.05 -3.62 3.02
C LYS A 51 -5.92 -2.85 2.35
N ALA A 52 -6.05 -2.57 1.06
CA ALA A 52 -5.07 -1.74 0.35
C ALA A 52 -5.03 -0.31 0.91
N TYR A 53 -6.18 0.27 1.26
CA TYR A 53 -6.26 1.55 1.97
C TYR A 53 -5.63 1.47 3.36
N PHE A 54 -5.86 0.38 4.09
CA PHE A 54 -5.25 0.20 5.40
C PHE A 54 -3.71 0.18 5.32
N VAL A 55 -3.14 -0.57 4.36
CA VAL A 55 -1.70 -0.58 4.10
C VAL A 55 -1.20 0.81 3.70
N LEU A 56 -2.00 1.57 2.93
CA LEU A 56 -1.66 2.91 2.49
C LEU A 56 -1.60 3.89 3.67
N ASP A 57 -2.59 3.86 4.56
CA ASP A 57 -2.68 4.74 5.74
C ASP A 57 -1.56 4.47 6.75
N GLU A 58 -1.13 3.20 6.89
CA GLU A 58 0.04 2.87 7.72
C GLU A 58 1.37 3.30 7.07
N PHE A 59 1.40 3.48 5.75
CA PHE A 59 2.60 3.87 5.02
C PHE A 59 2.74 5.39 4.83
N LEU A 60 1.64 6.06 4.50
CA LEU A 60 1.55 7.48 4.20
C LEU A 60 0.52 8.14 5.10
N LEU A 61 0.89 9.27 5.71
CA LEU A 61 -0.01 10.08 6.51
C LEU A 61 0.17 11.55 6.18
N GLY A 62 -0.93 12.22 5.79
CA GLY A 62 -0.90 13.64 5.48
C GLY A 62 -0.02 14.02 4.28
N GLY A 63 0.23 13.09 3.35
CA GLY A 63 1.10 13.28 2.18
C GLY A 63 2.57 12.91 2.41
N GLU A 64 2.94 12.53 3.62
CA GLU A 64 4.31 12.21 4.01
C GLU A 64 4.46 10.73 4.37
N VAL A 65 5.66 10.17 4.16
CA VAL A 65 5.98 8.80 4.57
C VAL A 65 6.12 8.71 6.08
N GLN A 66 5.32 7.87 6.72
CA GLN A 66 5.29 7.74 8.17
C GLN A 66 6.26 6.67 8.70
N GLU A 67 6.14 5.44 8.20
CA GLU A 67 6.77 4.24 8.79
C GLU A 67 7.71 3.50 7.82
N ILE A 68 8.66 2.74 8.39
CA ILE A 68 9.56 1.89 7.62
C ILE A 68 8.78 0.65 7.17
N PRO A 69 8.92 0.16 5.92
CA PRO A 69 8.05 -0.86 5.32
C PRO A 69 7.86 -2.15 6.14
N LYS A 70 8.86 -2.57 6.92
CA LYS A 70 8.77 -3.78 7.76
C LYS A 70 7.85 -3.61 8.97
N ASN A 71 7.69 -2.38 9.43
CA ASN A 71 6.80 -2.05 10.54
C ASN A 71 5.37 -1.87 10.04
N VAL A 72 5.19 -1.28 8.86
CA VAL A 72 3.89 -1.18 8.16
C VAL A 72 3.22 -2.54 8.12
N LEU A 73 3.89 -3.57 7.56
CA LEU A 73 3.31 -4.91 7.47
C LEU A 73 2.89 -5.49 8.84
N LYS A 74 3.70 -5.27 9.88
CA LYS A 74 3.37 -5.75 11.24
C LYS A 74 2.21 -4.98 11.86
N ALA A 75 2.14 -3.68 11.63
CA ALA A 75 1.06 -2.83 12.10
C ALA A 75 -0.26 -3.19 11.40
N THR A 76 -0.20 -3.42 10.08
CA THR A 76 -1.32 -3.94 9.27
C THR A 76 -1.81 -5.29 9.78
N GLU A 77 -0.91 -6.26 10.00
CA GLU A 77 -1.28 -7.56 10.57
C GLU A 77 -1.90 -7.44 11.97
N GLN A 78 -1.37 -6.57 12.84
CA GLN A 78 -1.93 -6.36 14.17
C GLN A 78 -3.30 -5.68 14.14
N ALA A 79 -3.50 -4.72 13.24
CA ALA A 79 -4.77 -4.04 13.07
C ALA A 79 -5.85 -4.99 12.54
N ASP A 80 -5.52 -5.86 11.59
CA ASP A 80 -6.42 -6.92 11.13
C ASP A 80 -6.86 -7.84 12.27
N LEU A 81 -5.93 -8.25 13.15
CA LEU A 81 -6.25 -9.07 14.33
C LEU A 81 -7.19 -8.36 15.31
N LEU A 82 -7.02 -7.04 15.48
CA LEU A 82 -7.89 -6.24 16.34
C LEU A 82 -9.28 -6.04 15.71
N ALA A 83 -9.35 -5.84 14.39
CA ALA A 83 -10.62 -5.71 13.67
C ALA A 83 -11.47 -6.98 13.83
N VAL A 84 -10.87 -8.17 13.69
CA VAL A 84 -11.55 -9.47 13.90
C VAL A 84 -11.95 -9.70 15.36
N SER A 85 -11.29 -9.04 16.32
CA SER A 85 -11.61 -9.15 17.75
C SER A 85 -12.79 -8.27 18.19
N LEU A 86 -13.25 -7.37 17.33
CA LEU A 86 -14.37 -6.45 17.57
C LEU A 86 -15.68 -6.89 16.90
N GLU A 87 -15.65 -7.99 16.13
CA GLU A 87 -16.83 -8.71 15.60
C GLU A 87 -17.21 -9.90 16.50
#